data_AF-A0A523RPB1-F1
#
_entry.id   AF-A0A523RPB1-F1
#
_cell.length_a   1.000
_cell.length_b   1.000
_cell.length_c   1.000
_cell.angle_alpha   90.00
_cell.angle_beta   90.00
_cell.angle_gamma   90.00
#
_symmetry.space_group_name_H-M   'P 1'
#
loop_
_entity.id
_entity.type
_entity.pdbx_description
1 polymer ?
#
loop_
_entity_poly.entity_id
_entity_poly.type
_entity_poly.pdbx_seq_one_letter_code
_entity_poly.pdbx_strand_id
1 'polypeptide(L)'
;MEISKFLKYAFIIDGLIALVYGLILLLIPEQHMAFFGYPFEEFADRFTGGMMVAFGIGNLLAYRASSWENVELVIYMNMAFSLICSTVMLYSFAVGLLPIAAFLQIGLMMFLFLLFLYAYYEAKMKNT
;
A
#
# COMPACT_ATOMS: atom_id res chain seq x y z
N MET A 1 18.99 0.40 15.57
CA MET A 1 19.72 -0.01 14.33
C MET A 1 19.45 0.97 13.21
N GLU A 2 20.42 1.32 12.35
CA GLU A 2 20.11 2.17 11.18
C GLU A 2 19.29 1.44 10.11
N ILE A 3 18.34 2.13 9.48
CA ILE A 3 17.52 1.53 8.42
C ILE A 3 18.30 1.32 7.12
N SER A 4 18.06 0.19 6.44
CA SER A 4 18.72 -0.12 5.17
C SER A 4 18.29 0.84 4.06
N LYS A 5 19.18 1.06 3.06
CA LYS A 5 18.82 1.82 1.85
C LYS A 5 17.64 1.17 1.11
N PHE A 6 17.58 -0.16 1.12
CA PHE A 6 16.48 -0.91 0.53
C PHE A 6 15.14 -0.56 1.20
N LEU A 7 15.07 -0.60 2.53
CA LEU A 7 13.87 -0.24 3.28
C LEU A 7 13.45 1.22 3.04
N LYS A 8 14.42 2.14 2.94
CA LYS A 8 14.13 3.52 2.52
C LYS A 8 13.46 3.57 1.14
N TYR A 9 13.97 2.81 0.16
CA TYR A 9 13.34 2.73 -1.15
C TYR A 9 11.94 2.12 -1.10
N ALA A 10 11.72 1.09 -0.27
CA ALA A 10 10.40 0.51 -0.08
C ALA A 10 9.39 1.56 0.44
N PHE A 11 9.75 2.31 1.48
CA PHE A 11 8.89 3.36 2.03
C PHE A 11 8.57 4.47 1.03
N ILE A 12 9.55 4.97 0.28
CA ILE A 12 9.29 6.05 -0.67
C ILE A 12 8.47 5.57 -1.88
N ILE A 13 8.74 4.36 -2.39
CA ILE A 13 7.98 3.80 -3.51
C ILE A 13 6.52 3.60 -3.09
N ASP A 14 6.28 2.93 -1.97
CA ASP A 14 4.93 2.67 -1.50
C ASP A 14 4.20 3.97 -1.10
N GLY A 15 4.91 4.88 -0.43
CA GLY A 15 4.38 6.20 -0.09
C GLY A 15 3.91 6.99 -1.31
N LEU A 16 4.69 7.00 -2.39
CA LEU A 16 4.31 7.66 -3.65
C LEU A 16 3.15 6.97 -4.35
N ILE A 17 3.13 5.63 -4.39
CA ILE A 17 2.03 4.86 -4.97
C ILE A 17 0.73 5.14 -4.23
N ALA A 18 0.74 5.05 -2.90
CA ALA A 18 -0.42 5.33 -2.05
C ALA A 18 -0.89 6.78 -2.18
N LEU A 19 0.03 7.75 -2.29
CA LEU A 19 -0.33 9.15 -2.51
C LEU A 19 -0.98 9.38 -3.88
N VAL A 20 -0.39 8.88 -4.96
CA VAL A 20 -0.96 9.05 -6.31
C VAL A 20 -2.33 8.39 -6.38
N TYR A 21 -2.43 7.14 -5.95
CA TYR A 21 -3.68 6.40 -5.96
C TYR A 21 -4.74 7.03 -5.04
N GLY A 22 -4.32 7.43 -3.83
CA GLY A 22 -5.18 8.11 -2.86
C GLY A 22 -5.68 9.46 -3.34
N LEU A 23 -4.84 10.27 -3.98
CA LEU A 23 -5.26 11.56 -4.53
C LEU A 23 -6.23 11.41 -5.70
N ILE A 24 -6.04 10.40 -6.56
CA ILE A 24 -6.98 10.09 -7.63
C ILE A 24 -8.35 9.74 -7.03
N LEU A 25 -8.41 8.80 -6.09
CA LEU A 25 -9.67 8.41 -5.45
C LEU A 25 -10.30 9.54 -4.63
N LEU A 26 -9.51 10.38 -3.98
CA LEU A 26 -10.00 11.48 -3.15
C LEU A 26 -10.60 12.61 -3.98
N LEU A 27 -9.93 12.99 -5.07
CA LEU A 27 -10.28 14.19 -5.84
C LEU A 27 -11.15 13.89 -7.06
N ILE A 28 -10.86 12.80 -7.77
CA ILE A 28 -11.45 12.44 -9.07
C ILE A 28 -11.77 10.93 -9.19
N PRO A 29 -12.56 10.36 -8.25
CA PRO A 29 -12.85 8.92 -8.22
C PRO A 29 -13.56 8.39 -9.47
N GLU A 30 -14.27 9.25 -10.21
CA GLU A 30 -14.94 8.89 -11.46
C GLU A 30 -13.93 8.49 -12.54
N GLN A 31 -12.74 9.11 -12.54
CA GLN A 31 -11.67 8.76 -13.48
C GLN A 31 -11.06 7.40 -13.16
N HIS A 32 -10.94 7.08 -11.87
CA HIS A 32 -10.53 5.75 -11.44
C HIS A 32 -11.53 4.69 -11.90
N MET A 33 -12.83 4.93 -11.68
CA MET A 33 -13.90 4.05 -12.17
C MET A 33 -13.88 3.91 -13.69
N ALA A 34 -13.77 5.01 -14.45
CA ALA A 34 -13.75 4.97 -15.90
C ALA A 34 -12.55 4.19 -16.46
N PHE A 35 -11.39 4.30 -15.82
CA PHE A 35 -10.16 3.66 -16.30
C PHE A 35 -10.11 2.17 -15.96
N PHE A 36 -10.50 1.79 -14.75
CA PHE A 36 -10.36 0.41 -14.26
C PHE A 36 -11.66 -0.40 -14.29
N GLY A 37 -12.83 0.25 -14.44
CA GLY A 37 -14.14 -0.40 -14.45
C GLY A 37 -14.64 -0.84 -13.08
N TYR A 38 -14.12 -0.25 -11.99
CA TYR A 38 -14.59 -0.57 -10.64
C TYR A 38 -16.02 -0.05 -10.40
N PRO A 39 -16.79 -0.69 -9.50
CA PRO A 39 -18.00 -0.08 -8.98
C PRO A 39 -17.70 1.31 -8.41
N PHE A 40 -18.59 2.28 -8.68
CA PHE A 40 -18.46 3.65 -8.18
C PHE A 40 -19.37 3.87 -6.99
N GLU A 41 -18.79 4.32 -5.87
CA GLU A 41 -19.53 4.78 -4.70
C GLU A 41 -18.81 6.01 -4.15
N GLU A 42 -19.36 7.20 -4.41
CA GLU A 42 -18.61 8.45 -4.27
C GLU A 42 -18.05 8.67 -2.86
N PHE A 43 -18.85 8.38 -1.81
CA PHE A 43 -18.41 8.59 -0.45
C PHE A 43 -17.28 7.62 -0.06
N ALA A 44 -17.47 6.32 -0.30
CA ALA A 44 -16.51 5.28 0.03
C ALA A 44 -15.21 5.42 -0.77
N ASP A 45 -15.29 5.80 -2.05
CA ASP A 45 -14.11 6.02 -2.90
C ASP A 45 -13.29 7.20 -2.38
N ARG A 46 -13.93 8.34 -2.10
CA ARG A 46 -13.23 9.52 -1.54
C ARG A 46 -12.67 9.25 -0.14
N PHE A 47 -13.44 8.56 0.70
CA PHE A 47 -12.99 8.17 2.04
C PHE A 47 -11.77 7.25 1.98
N THR A 48 -11.80 6.26 1.08
CA THR A 48 -10.65 5.38 0.80
C THR A 48 -9.46 6.18 0.28
N GLY A 49 -9.69 7.14 -0.61
CA GLY A 49 -8.66 8.08 -1.07
C GLY A 49 -7.98 8.83 0.08
N GLY A 50 -8.77 9.37 1.02
CA GLY A 50 -8.26 10.02 2.22
C GLY A 50 -7.41 9.10 3.10
N MET A 51 -7.85 7.86 3.31
CA MET A 51 -7.08 6.84 4.04
C MET A 51 -5.75 6.52 3.33
N MET A 52 -5.76 6.38 2.00
CA MET A 52 -4.56 6.10 1.21
C MET A 52 -3.57 7.27 1.22
N VAL A 53 -4.06 8.52 1.20
CA VAL A 53 -3.21 9.71 1.34
C VAL A 53 -2.54 9.73 2.71
N ALA A 54 -3.30 9.50 3.79
CA ALA A 54 -2.74 9.44 5.15
C ALA A 54 -1.70 8.32 5.29
N PHE A 55 -1.99 7.15 4.71
CA PHE A 55 -1.07 6.01 4.66
C PHE A 55 0.23 6.36 3.91
N GLY A 56 0.12 6.98 2.75
CA GLY A 56 1.26 7.43 1.96
C GLY A 56 2.12 8.46 2.68
N ILE A 57 1.51 9.42 3.38
CA ILE A 57 2.24 10.37 4.25
C ILE A 57 2.98 9.62 5.36
N GLY A 58 2.35 8.64 6.00
CA GLY A 58 2.98 7.80 7.02
C GLY A 58 4.25 7.11 6.51
N ASN A 59 4.20 6.56 5.30
CA ASN A 59 5.37 5.97 4.63
C ASN A 59 6.46 7.01 4.29
N LEU A 60 6.09 8.22 3.84
CA LEU A 60 7.07 9.29 3.62
C LEU A 60 7.73 9.78 4.92
N LEU A 61 7.02 9.75 6.04
CA LEU A 61 7.60 10.05 7.36
C LEU A 61 8.56 8.93 7.79
N ALA A 62 8.18 7.66 7.60
CA ALA A 62 9.04 6.51 7.89
C ALA A 62 10.32 6.49 7.04
N TYR A 63 10.25 6.92 5.78
CA TYR A 63 11.44 7.11 4.92
C TYR A 63 12.50 8.03 5.54
N ARG A 64 12.06 9.06 6.29
CA ARG A 64 12.95 10.05 6.93
C ARG A 64 13.53 9.55 8.25
N ALA A 65 13.03 8.45 8.80
CA ALA A 65 13.55 7.90 10.04
C ALA A 65 14.99 7.42 9.88
N SER A 66 15.76 7.50 10.96
CA SER A 66 17.14 7.02 11.01
C SER A 66 17.25 5.61 11.59
N SER A 67 16.30 5.21 12.44
CA SER A 67 16.39 3.97 13.21
C SER A 67 15.23 2.99 12.96
N TRP A 68 15.55 1.70 13.06
CA TRP A 68 14.60 0.60 12.96
C TRP A 68 13.46 0.71 13.96
N GLU A 69 13.79 1.07 15.20
CA GLU A 69 12.85 1.18 16.32
C GLU A 69 11.74 2.21 16.02
N ASN A 70 12.02 3.22 15.19
CA ASN A 70 11.04 4.23 14.79
C ASN A 70 10.10 3.77 13.66
N VAL A 71 10.49 2.73 12.91
CA VAL A 71 9.76 2.30 11.70
C VAL A 71 9.21 0.89 11.79
N GLU A 72 9.60 0.11 12.80
CA GLU A 72 9.18 -1.28 12.96
C GLU A 72 7.65 -1.42 12.95
N LEU A 73 6.95 -0.57 13.71
CA LEU A 73 5.49 -0.57 13.73
C LEU A 73 4.89 -0.24 12.35
N VAL A 74 5.50 0.69 11.62
CA VAL A 74 5.05 1.08 10.28
C VAL A 74 5.21 -0.09 9.30
N ILE A 75 6.26 -0.89 9.41
CA ILE A 75 6.45 -2.09 8.59
C ILE A 75 5.37 -3.13 8.89
N TYR A 76 5.05 -3.37 10.17
CA TYR A 76 3.96 -4.26 10.56
C TYR A 76 2.62 -3.77 10.00
N MET A 77 2.35 -2.47 10.06
CA MET A 77 1.15 -1.88 9.48
C MET A 77 1.10 -2.08 7.96
N ASN A 78 2.20 -1.86 7.23
CA ASN A 78 2.26 -2.06 5.78
C ASN A 78 2.00 -3.52 5.40
N MET A 79 2.61 -4.47 6.10
CA MET A 79 2.40 -5.90 5.85
C MET A 79 0.95 -6.31 6.16
N ALA A 80 0.40 -5.87 7.30
CA ALA A 80 -0.97 -6.19 7.68
C ALA A 80 -1.98 -5.61 6.68
N PHE A 81 -1.83 -4.33 6.33
CA PHE A 81 -2.68 -3.65 5.36
C PHE A 81 -2.64 -4.36 4.00
N SER A 82 -1.44 -4.59 3.46
CA SER A 82 -1.28 -5.22 2.14
C SER A 82 -1.85 -6.64 2.10
N LEU A 83 -1.68 -7.42 3.18
CA LEU A 83 -2.24 -8.77 3.29
C LEU A 83 -3.78 -8.75 3.34
N ILE A 84 -4.36 -7.87 4.15
CA ILE A 84 -5.82 -7.73 4.26
C ILE A 84 -6.41 -7.29 2.92
N CYS A 85 -5.86 -6.24 2.30
CA CYS A 85 -6.32 -5.75 1.00
C CYS A 85 -6.20 -6.82 -0.08
N SER A 86 -5.06 -7.51 -0.18
CA SER A 86 -4.88 -8.60 -1.15
C SER A 86 -5.91 -9.70 -0.97
N THR A 87 -6.21 -10.08 0.28
CA THR A 87 -7.20 -11.11 0.60
C THR A 87 -8.61 -10.69 0.18
N VAL A 88 -9.02 -9.47 0.54
CA VAL A 88 -10.33 -8.92 0.17
C VAL A 88 -10.46 -8.86 -1.35
N MET A 89 -9.44 -8.34 -2.04
CA MET A 89 -9.48 -8.20 -3.49
C MET A 89 -9.53 -9.55 -4.22
N LEU A 90 -8.76 -10.55 -3.77
CA LEU A 90 -8.82 -11.91 -4.32
C LEU A 90 -10.22 -12.52 -4.13
N TYR A 91 -10.82 -12.35 -2.95
CA TYR A 91 -12.18 -12.81 -2.69
C TYR A 91 -13.20 -12.10 -3.58
N SER A 92 -13.17 -10.76 -3.63
CA SER A 92 -14.07 -9.94 -4.45
C SER A 92 -13.95 -10.27 -5.95
N PHE A 93 -12.74 -10.58 -6.41
CA PHE A 93 -12.52 -11.08 -7.76
C PHE A 93 -13.15 -12.46 -7.98
N ALA A 94 -12.94 -13.40 -7.05
CA ALA A 94 -13.47 -14.76 -7.14
C ALA A 94 -15.02 -14.82 -7.18
N VAL A 95 -15.70 -13.86 -6.53
CA VAL A 95 -17.17 -13.77 -6.54
C VAL A 95 -17.73 -12.82 -7.61
N GLY A 96 -16.88 -12.36 -8.54
CA GLY A 96 -17.30 -11.60 -9.72
C GLY A 96 -17.64 -10.12 -9.48
N LEU A 97 -17.17 -9.52 -8.38
CA LEU A 97 -17.41 -8.11 -8.05
C LEU A 97 -16.38 -7.15 -8.66
N LEU A 98 -15.25 -7.68 -9.14
CA LEU A 98 -14.15 -6.87 -9.68
C LEU A 98 -13.92 -7.14 -11.17
N PRO A 99 -13.59 -6.09 -11.95
CA PRO A 99 -13.22 -6.23 -13.35
C PRO A 99 -11.87 -6.92 -13.48
N ILE A 100 -11.54 -7.41 -14.68
CA ILE A 100 -10.24 -8.04 -14.96
C ILE A 100 -9.04 -7.12 -14.70
N ALA A 101 -9.23 -5.80 -14.82
CA ALA A 101 -8.20 -4.82 -14.51
C ALA A 101 -7.76 -4.85 -13.02
N ALA A 102 -8.57 -5.41 -12.12
CA ALA A 102 -8.25 -5.54 -10.71
C ALA A 102 -7.01 -6.41 -10.44
N PHE A 103 -6.61 -7.29 -11.37
CA PHE A 103 -5.35 -8.04 -11.26
C PHE A 103 -4.12 -7.14 -11.12
N LEU A 104 -4.13 -5.95 -11.73
CA LEU A 104 -3.03 -5.00 -11.58
C LEU A 104 -2.89 -4.56 -10.12
N GLN A 105 -4.00 -4.21 -9.49
CA GLN A 105 -4.01 -3.75 -8.10
C GLN A 105 -3.79 -4.91 -7.11
N ILE A 106 -4.31 -6.11 -7.37
CA ILE A 106 -3.99 -7.33 -6.58
C ILE A 106 -2.48 -7.60 -6.64
N GLY A 107 -1.91 -7.60 -7.85
CA GLY A 107 -0.48 -7.82 -8.07
C GLY A 107 0.38 -6.77 -7.35
N LEU A 108 -0.05 -5.50 -7.40
CA LEU A 108 0.60 -4.41 -6.68
C LEU A 108 0.56 -4.62 -5.15
N MET A 109 -0.58 -4.95 -4.57
CA MET A 109 -0.70 -5.18 -3.13
C MET A 109 0.14 -6.39 -2.67
N MET A 110 0.14 -7.47 -3.46
CA MET A 110 0.99 -8.64 -3.19
C MET A 110 2.48 -8.31 -3.32
N PHE A 111 2.87 -7.51 -4.33
CA PHE A 111 4.25 -7.03 -4.48
C PHE A 111 4.69 -6.21 -3.28
N LEU A 112 3.87 -5.25 -2.84
CA LEU A 112 4.16 -4.41 -1.67
C LEU A 112 4.25 -5.24 -0.38
N PHE A 113 3.36 -6.21 -0.19
CA PHE A 113 3.45 -7.16 0.91
C PHE A 113 4.79 -7.89 0.93
N LEU A 114 5.20 -8.47 -0.20
CA LEU A 114 6.48 -9.19 -0.33
C LEU A 114 7.68 -8.25 -0.15
N LEU A 115 7.58 -7.02 -0.61
CA LEU A 115 8.61 -5.98 -0.46
C LEU A 115 8.88 -5.69 1.02
N PHE A 116 7.84 -5.45 1.81
CA PHE A 116 7.98 -5.19 3.24
C PHE A 116 8.32 -6.45 4.05
N LEU A 117 7.81 -7.61 3.64
CA LEU A 117 8.18 -8.89 4.25
C LEU A 117 9.67 -9.18 4.08
N TYR A 118 10.20 -8.98 2.88
CA TYR A 118 11.64 -9.10 2.62
C TYR A 118 12.43 -8.08 3.43
N ALA A 119 12.02 -6.81 3.46
CA ALA A 119 12.70 -5.78 4.24
C ALA A 119 12.76 -6.13 5.74
N TYR A 120 11.68 -6.72 6.27
CA TYR A 120 11.63 -7.21 7.65
C TYR A 120 12.63 -8.33 7.92
N TYR A 121 12.67 -9.35 7.05
CA TYR A 121 13.62 -10.45 7.20
C TYR A 121 15.08 -10.01 7.00
N GLU A 122 15.35 -9.11 6.05
CA GLU A 122 16.68 -8.51 5.83
C GLU A 122 17.19 -7.83 7.12
N ALA A 123 16.32 -7.05 7.77
CA ALA A 123 16.64 -6.36 9.01
C ALA A 123 16.85 -7.34 10.18
N LYS A 124 16.03 -8.39 10.30
CA LYS A 124 16.15 -9.42 11.35
C LYS A 124 17.40 -10.30 11.19
N MET A 125 17.72 -10.74 9.97
CA MET A 125 18.87 -11.62 9.72
C MET A 125 20.20 -10.94 10.03
N LYS A 126 20.32 -9.63 9.81
CA LYS A 126 21.48 -8.82 10.21
C LYS A 126 21.69 -8.73 11.73
N ASN A 127 20.74 -9.20 12.53
CA ASN A 127 20.80 -9.21 13.99
C ASN A 127 21.18 -10.59 14.59
N THR A 128 21.48 -11.58 13.75
CA THR A 128 21.92 -12.93 14.14
C THR A 128 23.38 -13.12 13.78
#